data_AF-A0A945CYA7-F1
#
_entry.id   AF-A0A945CYA7-F1
#
_cell.length_a   1.000
_cell.length_b   1.000
_cell.length_c   1.000
_cell.angle_alpha   90.00
_cell.angle_beta   90.00
_cell.angle_gamma   90.00
#
_symmetry.space_group_name_H-M   'P 1'
#
loop_
_entity.id
_entity.type
_entity.pdbx_description
1 polymer ?
#
loop_
_entity_poly.entity_id
_entity_poly.type
_entity_poly.pdbx_seq_one_letter_code
_entity_poly.pdbx_strand_id
1 'polypeptide(L)'
;MIANHSISDVRVDFPSLDQIVKVLLLEDYNTRVVVLGVMALGVASGIIGTFLLLRKRALTADALSHATLPGIAVAFMVAVSFGGSGKSMVWLLLGAFVFGCIGVLCILAIRHTTRLKDDAAIGIVLSVLFGLGLCLLKIATELPGGSAAGLQGFIFGKAASMVASDARTMLFVAVGVLLVTGMLRKEFTLLCFDETFSTSQGWPVIKLDMVLMAMVAIVTVIALQSVGLVLAVAMLIIPAASARYWAKSIMSILFLSAIIGCLSGWLGATVSALIPRMPTGPIIVLLCGFWFVVSFVFGTNNGIVVTQIQRAKLNRRVGMQHILRAMWEVSEENASSTFRVDEIIRLRSWKKLAVLQLLARAEKRNYVTRLPNGDWMMTTGGSIEARRVVRNHRLWETYLIHFADIAPSHVDRDADTIEHVLGKDLVERLEHLLDSSYDLQSPHPVGERA
;
A
#
# COMPACT_ATOMS: atom_id res chain seq x y z
N MET A 1 25.46 3.96 -42.81
CA MET A 1 26.42 4.48 -41.82
C MET A 1 25.68 4.68 -40.51
N ILE A 2 25.76 3.72 -39.60
CA ILE A 2 25.21 3.82 -38.26
C ILE A 2 26.31 4.47 -37.42
N ALA A 3 26.15 5.74 -37.07
CA ALA A 3 27.08 6.42 -36.19
C ALA A 3 26.99 5.79 -34.80
N ASN A 4 28.09 5.17 -34.36
CA ASN A 4 28.30 4.72 -32.99
C ASN A 4 28.33 5.96 -32.08
N HIS A 5 27.17 6.37 -31.55
CA HIS A 5 27.15 7.27 -30.40
C HIS A 5 27.59 6.45 -29.18
N SER A 6 28.82 6.69 -28.73
CA SER A 6 29.36 6.11 -27.49
C SER A 6 28.57 6.66 -26.30
N ILE A 7 28.34 5.84 -25.26
CA ILE A 7 27.69 6.27 -24.00
C ILE A 7 28.47 7.43 -23.35
N SER A 8 29.76 7.58 -23.67
CA SER A 8 30.61 8.70 -23.23
C SER A 8 30.30 10.06 -23.87
N ASP A 9 29.56 10.10 -24.99
CA ASP A 9 29.28 11.36 -25.71
C ASP A 9 27.99 12.05 -25.22
N VAL A 10 27.23 11.41 -24.32
CA VAL A 10 26.06 12.03 -23.66
C VAL A 10 26.55 12.84 -22.47
N ARG A 11 26.97 14.08 -22.72
CA ARG A 11 27.15 15.05 -21.64
C ARG A 11 25.77 15.44 -21.10
N VAL A 12 25.48 15.00 -19.87
CA VAL A 12 24.38 15.56 -19.09
C VAL A 12 24.87 16.91 -18.58
N ASP A 13 24.60 17.97 -19.34
CA ASP A 13 24.84 19.33 -18.88
C ASP A 13 23.90 19.59 -17.69
N PHE A 14 24.46 19.61 -16.49
CA PHE A 14 23.71 19.94 -15.29
C PHE A 14 23.29 21.41 -15.36
N PRO A 15 22.04 21.74 -15.01
CA PRO A 15 21.51 23.10 -15.12
C PRO A 15 22.25 24.05 -14.16
N SER A 16 22.40 25.31 -14.58
CA SER A 16 22.95 26.35 -13.71
C SER A 16 21.98 26.71 -12.58
N LEU A 17 22.48 27.24 -11.45
CA LEU A 17 21.63 27.64 -10.31
C LEU A 17 20.54 28.65 -10.73
N ASP A 18 20.84 29.53 -11.68
CA ASP A 18 19.87 30.50 -12.21
C ASP A 18 18.76 29.81 -13.02
N GLN A 19 19.06 28.74 -13.77
CA GLN A 19 18.05 27.95 -14.47
C GLN A 19 17.15 27.19 -13.50
N ILE A 20 17.72 26.65 -12.41
CA ILE A 20 16.96 25.99 -11.34
C ILE A 20 15.98 26.98 -10.69
N VAL A 21 16.44 28.19 -10.37
CA VAL A 21 15.60 29.23 -9.77
C VAL A 21 14.49 29.67 -10.74
N LYS A 22 14.77 29.88 -12.03
CA LYS A 22 13.75 30.26 -13.03
C LYS A 22 12.66 29.21 -13.24
N VAL A 23 13.04 27.93 -13.29
CA VAL A 23 12.08 26.82 -13.42
C VAL A 23 11.27 26.66 -12.13
N LEU A 24 11.90 26.81 -10.96
CA LEU A 24 11.21 26.77 -9.67
C LEU A 24 10.24 27.95 -9.48
N LEU A 25 10.60 29.13 -10.01
CA LEU A 25 9.76 30.34 -10.03
C LEU A 25 8.69 30.33 -11.12
N LEU A 26 8.64 29.29 -11.97
CA LEU A 26 7.65 29.13 -13.05
C LEU A 26 7.59 30.33 -14.00
N GLU A 27 8.74 30.95 -14.31
CA GLU A 27 8.81 32.11 -15.19
C GLU A 27 8.41 31.77 -16.63
N ASP A 28 8.77 30.57 -17.11
CA ASP A 28 8.42 30.10 -18.44
C ASP A 28 6.95 29.66 -18.53
N TYR A 29 6.22 30.26 -19.49
CA TYR A 29 4.81 30.00 -19.72
C TYR A 29 4.52 28.51 -19.97
N ASN A 30 5.30 27.86 -20.83
CA ASN A 30 5.11 26.44 -21.18
C ASN A 30 5.33 25.54 -19.96
N THR A 31 6.38 25.81 -19.18
CA THR A 31 6.69 25.06 -17.96
C THR A 31 5.57 25.19 -16.94
N ARG A 32 5.03 26.40 -16.75
CA ARG A 32 3.90 26.65 -15.85
C ARG A 32 2.64 25.89 -16.25
N VAL A 33 2.31 25.90 -17.54
CA VAL A 33 1.17 25.15 -18.08
C VAL A 33 1.35 23.65 -17.83
N VAL A 34 2.57 23.12 -18.07
CA VAL A 34 2.87 21.70 -17.86
C VAL A 34 2.76 21.28 -16.41
N VAL A 35 3.42 22.02 -15.53
CA VAL A 35 3.43 21.78 -14.10
C VAL A 35 2.02 21.78 -13.52
N LEU A 36 1.21 22.80 -13.82
CA LEU A 36 -0.15 22.91 -13.30
C LEU A 36 -1.06 21.78 -13.80
N GLY A 37 -0.95 21.41 -15.09
CA GLY A 37 -1.73 20.30 -15.67
C GLY A 37 -1.40 18.96 -15.02
N VAL A 38 -0.12 18.64 -14.87
CA VAL A 38 0.34 17.38 -14.26
C VAL A 38 0.04 17.35 -12.76
N MET A 39 0.16 18.47 -12.05
CA MET A 39 -0.24 18.55 -10.63
C MET A 39 -1.74 18.26 -10.46
N ALA A 40 -2.59 18.90 -11.27
CA ALA A 40 -4.04 18.65 -11.24
C ALA A 40 -4.37 17.19 -11.55
N LEU A 41 -3.71 16.62 -12.57
CA LEU A 41 -3.84 15.21 -12.90
C LEU A 41 -3.37 14.29 -11.76
N GLY A 42 -2.27 14.63 -11.09
CA GLY A 42 -1.74 13.91 -9.94
C GLY A 42 -2.69 13.89 -8.75
N VAL A 43 -3.36 15.01 -8.49
CA VAL A 43 -4.43 15.10 -7.48
C VAL A 43 -5.60 14.20 -7.86
N ALA A 44 -6.12 14.32 -9.09
CA ALA A 44 -7.28 13.56 -9.55
C ALA A 44 -7.02 12.05 -9.54
N SER A 45 -5.86 11.63 -10.05
CA SER A 45 -5.44 10.23 -10.11
C SER A 45 -5.17 9.65 -8.72
N GLY A 46 -4.53 10.39 -7.81
CA GLY A 46 -4.33 9.94 -6.43
C GLY A 46 -5.64 9.71 -5.67
N ILE A 47 -6.63 10.59 -5.86
CA ILE A 47 -7.95 10.49 -5.23
C ILE A 47 -8.71 9.26 -5.74
N ILE A 48 -8.92 9.16 -7.05
CA ILE A 48 -9.67 8.03 -7.65
C ILE A 48 -8.93 6.71 -7.46
N GLY A 49 -7.61 6.74 -7.61
CA GLY A 49 -6.72 5.62 -7.36
C GLY A 49 -6.87 5.01 -5.97
N THR A 50 -7.19 5.83 -4.98
CA THR A 50 -7.47 5.36 -3.61
C THR A 50 -8.67 4.40 -3.57
N PHE A 51 -9.77 4.74 -4.24
CA PHE A 51 -10.95 3.87 -4.27
C PHE A 51 -10.72 2.59 -5.08
N LEU A 52 -10.01 2.68 -6.21
CA LEU A 52 -9.59 1.51 -7.00
C LEU A 52 -8.76 0.54 -6.14
N LEU A 53 -7.80 1.07 -5.39
CA LEU A 53 -6.93 0.29 -4.51
C LEU A 53 -7.73 -0.36 -3.38
N LEU A 54 -8.57 0.41 -2.68
CA LEU A 54 -9.37 -0.10 -1.56
C LEU A 54 -10.36 -1.19 -2.00
N ARG A 55 -10.86 -1.08 -3.23
CA ARG A 55 -11.77 -2.06 -3.82
C ARG A 55 -11.08 -3.27 -4.46
N LYS A 56 -9.75 -3.36 -4.35
CA LYS A 56 -8.92 -4.42 -4.96
C LYS A 56 -9.10 -4.52 -6.49
N ARG A 57 -9.39 -3.39 -7.14
CA ARG A 57 -9.58 -3.31 -8.60
C ARG A 57 -8.51 -2.46 -9.28
N ALA A 58 -7.30 -2.42 -8.71
CA ALA A 58 -6.21 -1.64 -9.30
C ALA A 58 -5.94 -2.01 -10.78
N LEU A 59 -6.09 -3.28 -11.15
CA LEU A 59 -5.91 -3.77 -12.53
C LEU A 59 -7.00 -3.32 -13.51
N THR A 60 -8.16 -2.85 -13.05
CA THR A 60 -9.19 -2.33 -13.98
C THR A 60 -8.76 -1.04 -14.64
N ALA A 61 -7.92 -0.23 -13.97
CA ALA A 61 -7.34 0.96 -14.58
C ALA A 61 -6.42 0.62 -15.77
N ASP A 62 -5.69 -0.50 -15.67
CA ASP A 62 -4.81 -0.99 -16.73
C ASP A 62 -5.62 -1.49 -17.94
N ALA A 63 -6.63 -2.34 -17.70
CA ALA A 63 -7.53 -2.78 -18.76
C ALA A 63 -8.24 -1.60 -19.44
N LEU A 64 -8.62 -0.57 -18.68
CA LEU A 64 -9.25 0.63 -19.20
C LEU A 64 -8.32 1.44 -20.09
N SER A 65 -7.06 1.62 -19.69
CA SER A 65 -6.02 2.20 -20.53
C SER A 65 -5.95 1.47 -21.87
N HIS A 66 -5.79 0.15 -21.86
CA HIS A 66 -5.70 -0.63 -23.10
C HIS A 66 -6.99 -0.63 -23.93
N ALA A 67 -8.17 -0.58 -23.29
CA ALA A 67 -9.46 -0.46 -23.94
C ALA A 67 -9.62 0.87 -24.70
N THR A 68 -8.91 1.93 -24.30
CA THR A 68 -9.01 3.23 -24.97
C THR A 68 -8.29 3.30 -26.32
N LEU A 69 -7.24 2.51 -26.52
CA LEU A 69 -6.44 2.48 -27.76
C LEU A 69 -7.26 2.18 -29.03
N PRO A 70 -8.07 1.11 -29.09
CA PRO A 70 -8.94 0.89 -30.25
C PRO A 70 -9.92 2.05 -30.45
N GLY A 71 -10.39 2.68 -29.37
CA GLY A 71 -11.26 3.87 -29.45
C GLY A 71 -10.61 5.05 -30.16
N ILE A 72 -9.35 5.35 -29.84
CA ILE A 72 -8.60 6.42 -30.51
C ILE A 72 -8.42 6.11 -32.00
N ALA A 73 -8.07 4.86 -32.34
CA ALA A 73 -7.88 4.44 -33.72
C ALA A 73 -9.17 4.51 -34.54
N VAL A 74 -10.29 3.97 -34.01
CA VAL A 74 -11.61 4.07 -34.64
C VAL A 74 -12.03 5.53 -34.78
N ALA A 75 -11.83 6.35 -33.74
CA ALA A 75 -12.18 7.76 -33.79
C ALA A 75 -11.43 8.52 -34.88
N PHE A 76 -10.14 8.23 -35.05
CA PHE A 76 -9.34 8.79 -36.12
C PHE A 76 -9.87 8.36 -37.51
N MET A 77 -10.10 7.05 -37.70
CA MET A 77 -10.60 6.52 -38.98
C MET A 77 -11.96 7.11 -39.36
N VAL A 78 -12.88 7.22 -38.40
CA VAL A 78 -14.20 7.82 -38.63
C VAL A 78 -14.04 9.30 -38.97
N ALA A 79 -13.23 10.06 -38.22
CA ALA A 79 -13.00 11.47 -38.50
C ALA A 79 -12.39 11.73 -39.89
N VAL A 80 -11.50 10.85 -40.36
CA VAL A 80 -10.97 10.89 -41.73
C VAL A 80 -12.04 10.55 -42.77
N SER A 81 -12.90 9.55 -42.51
CA SER A 81 -13.97 9.14 -43.44
C SER A 81 -15.03 10.22 -43.66
N PHE A 82 -15.29 11.07 -42.65
CA PHE A 82 -16.20 12.21 -42.75
C PHE A 82 -15.56 13.46 -43.39
N GLY A 83 -14.37 13.35 -43.98
CA GLY A 83 -13.67 14.47 -44.64
C GLY A 83 -13.06 15.48 -43.67
N GLY A 84 -13.02 15.17 -42.37
CA GLY A 84 -12.36 15.97 -41.35
C GLY A 84 -10.85 15.74 -41.35
N SER A 85 -10.09 16.65 -40.74
CA SER A 85 -8.64 16.54 -40.62
C SER A 85 -8.15 15.41 -39.69
N GLY A 86 -9.06 14.61 -39.10
CA GLY A 86 -8.74 13.51 -38.17
C GLY A 86 -8.06 13.93 -36.86
N LYS A 87 -7.69 15.20 -36.72
CA LYS A 87 -6.80 15.73 -35.67
C LYS A 87 -7.54 16.39 -34.50
N SER A 88 -8.87 16.38 -34.50
CA SER A 88 -9.63 17.00 -33.40
C SER A 88 -9.42 16.18 -32.13
N MET A 89 -8.65 16.75 -31.19
CA MET A 89 -8.32 16.11 -29.92
C MET A 89 -9.57 15.67 -29.16
N VAL A 90 -10.61 16.50 -29.19
CA VAL A 90 -11.90 16.21 -28.53
C VAL A 90 -12.54 14.94 -29.11
N TRP A 91 -12.46 14.74 -30.42
CA TRP A 91 -13.05 13.57 -31.09
C TRP A 91 -12.30 12.29 -30.74
N LEU A 92 -10.96 12.35 -30.68
CA LEU A 92 -10.12 11.23 -30.28
C LEU A 92 -10.34 10.83 -28.82
N LEU A 93 -10.43 11.82 -27.91
CA LEU A 93 -10.72 11.59 -26.49
C LEU A 93 -12.13 11.03 -26.29
N LEU A 94 -13.11 11.47 -27.08
CA LEU A 94 -14.46 10.92 -27.03
C LEU A 94 -14.46 9.44 -27.45
N GLY A 95 -13.76 9.09 -28.53
CA GLY A 95 -13.59 7.69 -28.94
C GLY A 95 -12.90 6.83 -27.88
N ALA A 96 -11.82 7.36 -27.28
CA ALA A 96 -11.12 6.73 -26.18
C ALA A 96 -12.05 6.45 -24.99
N PHE A 97 -12.87 7.44 -24.61
CA PHE A 97 -13.83 7.32 -23.53
C PHE A 97 -14.93 6.29 -23.82
N VAL A 98 -15.53 6.33 -25.01
CA VAL A 98 -16.60 5.40 -25.41
C VAL A 98 -16.09 3.96 -25.39
N PHE A 99 -14.94 3.68 -26.01
CA PHE A 99 -14.35 2.34 -25.98
C PHE A 99 -13.86 1.93 -24.59
N GLY A 100 -13.38 2.88 -23.77
CA GLY A 100 -13.09 2.63 -22.37
C GLY A 100 -14.32 2.17 -21.59
N CYS A 101 -15.45 2.86 -21.77
CA CYS A 101 -16.75 2.46 -21.18
C CYS A 101 -17.20 1.09 -21.69
N ILE A 102 -17.05 0.80 -22.99
CA ILE A 102 -17.33 -0.54 -23.54
C ILE A 102 -16.46 -1.59 -22.84
N GLY A 103 -15.16 -1.33 -22.65
CA GLY A 103 -14.26 -2.22 -21.92
C GLY A 103 -14.74 -2.51 -20.49
N VAL A 104 -15.12 -1.47 -19.73
CA VAL A 104 -15.67 -1.64 -18.37
C VAL A 104 -16.97 -2.45 -18.40
N LEU A 105 -17.88 -2.15 -19.33
CA LEU A 105 -19.13 -2.87 -19.46
C LEU A 105 -18.90 -4.35 -19.81
N CYS A 106 -17.94 -4.65 -20.67
CA CYS A 106 -17.53 -6.03 -20.96
C CYS A 106 -17.01 -6.75 -19.72
N ILE A 107 -16.12 -6.11 -18.94
CA ILE A 107 -15.61 -6.68 -17.68
C ILE A 107 -16.78 -6.96 -16.72
N LEU A 108 -17.69 -6.00 -16.55
CA LEU A 108 -18.84 -6.12 -15.67
C LEU A 108 -19.82 -7.21 -16.14
N ALA A 109 -20.07 -7.30 -17.44
CA ALA A 109 -20.93 -8.31 -18.04
C ALA A 109 -20.36 -9.73 -17.87
N ILE A 110 -19.06 -9.91 -18.10
CA ILE A 110 -18.38 -11.20 -17.88
C ILE A 110 -18.48 -11.59 -16.41
N ARG A 111 -18.18 -10.66 -15.50
CA ARG A 111 -18.26 -10.89 -14.05
C ARG A 111 -19.66 -11.29 -13.58
N HIS A 112 -20.70 -10.66 -14.12
CA HIS A 112 -22.08 -10.91 -13.69
C HIS A 112 -22.70 -12.17 -14.34
N THR A 113 -22.25 -12.52 -15.55
CA THR A 113 -22.84 -13.63 -16.31
C THR A 113 -22.07 -14.95 -16.12
N THR A 114 -20.82 -14.90 -15.67
CA THR A 114 -19.94 -16.08 -15.58
C THR A 114 -19.39 -16.28 -14.17
N ARG A 115 -18.80 -17.47 -13.92
CA ARG A 115 -18.10 -17.80 -12.67
C ARG A 115 -16.60 -17.46 -12.68
N LEU A 116 -16.15 -16.67 -13.67
CA LEU A 116 -14.75 -16.26 -13.78
C LEU A 116 -14.37 -15.31 -12.64
N LYS A 117 -13.13 -15.44 -12.15
CA LYS A 117 -12.56 -14.48 -11.19
C LYS A 117 -12.39 -13.11 -11.87
N ASP A 118 -12.54 -12.03 -11.09
CA ASP A 118 -12.41 -10.64 -11.57
C ASP A 118 -11.11 -10.43 -12.37
N ASP A 119 -9.97 -10.92 -11.87
CA ASP A 119 -8.67 -10.80 -12.53
C ASP A 119 -8.62 -11.48 -13.92
N ALA A 120 -9.31 -12.62 -14.07
CA ALA A 120 -9.37 -13.33 -15.35
C ALA A 120 -10.24 -12.57 -16.37
N ALA A 121 -11.38 -12.03 -15.94
CA ALA A 121 -12.23 -11.21 -16.79
C ALA A 121 -11.49 -9.94 -17.28
N ILE A 122 -10.78 -9.27 -16.37
CA ILE A 122 -9.93 -8.12 -16.69
C ILE A 122 -8.85 -8.50 -17.71
N GLY A 123 -8.14 -9.62 -17.49
CA GLY A 123 -7.07 -10.08 -18.38
C GLY A 123 -7.56 -10.45 -19.79
N ILE A 124 -8.73 -11.07 -19.91
CA ILE A 124 -9.34 -11.39 -21.22
C ILE A 124 -9.67 -10.11 -21.99
N VAL A 125 -10.39 -9.18 -21.36
CA VAL A 125 -10.81 -7.93 -22.00
C VAL A 125 -9.60 -7.08 -22.39
N LEU A 126 -8.62 -6.96 -21.49
CA LEU A 126 -7.35 -6.27 -21.75
C LEU A 126 -6.67 -6.85 -22.98
N SER A 127 -6.48 -8.18 -23.04
CA SER A 127 -5.72 -8.82 -24.11
C SER A 127 -6.40 -8.66 -25.47
N VAL A 128 -7.73 -8.84 -25.53
CA VAL A 128 -8.51 -8.74 -26.78
C VAL A 128 -8.56 -7.30 -27.28
N LEU A 129 -8.89 -6.34 -26.41
CA LEU A 129 -8.99 -4.92 -26.81
C LEU A 129 -7.62 -4.33 -27.15
N PHE A 130 -6.56 -4.76 -26.46
CA PHE A 130 -5.21 -4.33 -26.80
C PHE A 130 -4.78 -4.85 -28.17
N GLY A 131 -4.98 -6.15 -28.45
CA GLY A 131 -4.69 -6.73 -29.77
C GLY A 131 -5.47 -6.04 -30.88
N LEU A 132 -6.78 -5.84 -30.68
CA LEU A 132 -7.63 -5.09 -31.60
C LEU A 132 -7.12 -3.65 -31.80
N GLY A 133 -6.76 -2.97 -30.70
CA GLY A 133 -6.22 -1.61 -30.72
C GLY A 133 -4.94 -1.49 -31.54
N LEU A 134 -4.01 -2.44 -31.40
CA LEU A 134 -2.78 -2.45 -32.19
C LEU A 134 -3.03 -2.70 -33.68
N CYS A 135 -3.93 -3.63 -34.02
CA CYS A 135 -4.33 -3.88 -35.41
C CYS A 135 -4.96 -2.62 -36.04
N LEU A 136 -5.92 -2.00 -35.34
CA LEU A 136 -6.58 -0.78 -35.82
C LEU A 136 -5.62 0.39 -35.90
N LEU A 137 -4.71 0.54 -34.93
CA LEU A 137 -3.69 1.59 -34.94
C LEU A 137 -2.76 1.44 -36.14
N LYS A 138 -2.34 0.20 -36.48
CA LYS A 138 -1.50 -0.08 -37.64
C LYS A 138 -2.21 0.32 -38.94
N ILE A 139 -3.48 -0.05 -39.09
CA ILE A 139 -4.32 0.35 -40.24
C ILE A 139 -4.46 1.87 -40.29
N ALA A 140 -4.77 2.51 -39.16
CA ALA A 140 -4.92 3.96 -39.04
C ALA A 140 -3.64 4.73 -39.44
N THR A 141 -2.46 4.20 -39.13
CA THR A 141 -1.18 4.83 -39.50
C THR A 141 -0.86 4.73 -40.98
N GLU A 142 -1.40 3.74 -41.69
CA GLU A 142 -1.19 3.53 -43.13
C GLU A 142 -2.13 4.38 -44.00
N LEU A 143 -3.22 4.91 -43.42
CA LEU A 143 -4.10 5.87 -44.09
C LEU A 143 -3.37 7.21 -44.38
N PRO A 144 -3.74 7.93 -45.46
CA PRO A 144 -3.19 9.24 -45.76
C PRO A 144 -3.36 10.21 -44.58
N GLY A 145 -2.25 10.71 -44.03
CA GLY A 145 -2.24 11.59 -42.85
C GLY A 145 -2.16 10.90 -41.48
N GLY A 146 -2.17 9.56 -41.44
CA GLY A 146 -2.10 8.76 -40.20
C GLY A 146 -0.82 8.94 -39.39
N SER A 147 0.35 8.81 -40.03
CA SER A 147 1.65 9.07 -39.38
C SER A 147 1.80 10.51 -38.87
N ALA A 148 1.14 11.48 -39.51
CA ALA A 148 1.19 12.89 -39.11
C ALA A 148 0.28 13.23 -37.92
N ALA A 149 -0.70 12.39 -37.59
CA ALA A 149 -1.54 12.56 -36.39
C ALA A 149 -0.80 12.18 -35.10
N GLY A 150 0.36 11.52 -35.20
CA GLY A 150 1.24 11.23 -34.07
C GLY A 150 0.59 10.33 -33.02
N LEU A 151 -0.18 9.33 -33.45
CA LEU A 151 -0.86 8.38 -32.56
C LEU A 151 0.12 7.58 -31.69
N GLN A 152 1.35 7.32 -32.17
CA GLN A 152 2.39 6.66 -31.37
C GLN A 152 2.75 7.45 -30.09
N GLY A 153 2.62 8.78 -30.11
CA GLY A 153 2.90 9.60 -28.94
C GLY A 153 1.83 9.51 -27.84
N PHE A 154 0.64 8.92 -28.09
CA PHE A 154 -0.32 8.64 -27.01
C PHE A 154 0.14 7.48 -26.12
N ILE A 155 0.95 6.56 -26.65
CA ILE A 155 1.48 5.43 -25.87
C ILE A 155 2.50 5.95 -24.84
N PHE A 156 3.39 6.84 -25.27
CA PHE A 156 4.48 7.38 -24.46
C PHE A 156 4.19 8.73 -23.78
N GLY A 157 3.02 9.33 -24.06
CA GLY A 157 2.65 10.67 -23.59
C GLY A 157 3.29 11.78 -24.41
N LYS A 158 2.64 12.94 -24.45
CA LYS A 158 3.16 14.16 -25.12
C LYS A 158 3.15 15.37 -24.19
N ALA A 159 3.53 15.21 -22.92
CA ALA A 159 3.52 16.33 -21.98
C ALA A 159 4.43 17.50 -22.42
N ALA A 160 5.49 17.27 -23.20
CA ALA A 160 6.33 18.34 -23.76
C ALA A 160 5.61 19.20 -24.83
N SER A 161 4.55 18.71 -25.46
CA SER A 161 3.74 19.46 -26.43
C SER A 161 2.37 19.85 -25.88
N MET A 162 2.22 19.87 -24.55
CA MET A 162 0.95 20.18 -23.91
C MET A 162 0.61 21.67 -24.06
N VAL A 163 -0.62 21.95 -24.50
CA VAL A 163 -1.11 23.32 -24.71
C VAL A 163 -1.94 23.77 -23.50
N ALA A 164 -2.12 25.08 -23.33
CA ALA A 164 -2.94 25.64 -22.25
C ALA A 164 -4.42 25.20 -22.28
N SER A 165 -4.94 24.73 -23.42
CA SER A 165 -6.25 24.06 -23.48
C SER A 165 -6.24 22.75 -22.69
N ASP A 166 -5.19 21.96 -22.81
CA ASP A 166 -5.09 20.62 -22.22
C ASP A 166 -4.97 20.72 -20.71
N ALA A 167 -4.10 21.62 -20.22
CA ALA A 167 -3.98 21.89 -18.79
C ALA A 167 -5.30 22.40 -18.17
N ARG A 168 -6.07 23.23 -18.90
CA ARG A 168 -7.41 23.65 -18.45
C ARG A 168 -8.40 22.49 -18.38
N THR A 169 -8.37 21.56 -19.34
CA THR A 169 -9.22 20.36 -19.28
C THR A 169 -8.85 19.45 -18.12
N MET A 170 -7.55 19.26 -17.83
CA MET A 170 -7.05 18.52 -16.66
C MET A 170 -7.51 19.16 -15.37
N LEU A 171 -7.41 20.49 -15.26
CA LEU A 171 -7.87 21.22 -14.10
C LEU A 171 -9.37 21.08 -13.89
N PHE A 172 -10.17 21.23 -14.96
CA PHE A 172 -11.63 21.09 -14.88
C PHE A 172 -12.03 19.68 -14.42
N VAL A 173 -11.39 18.65 -14.96
CA VAL A 173 -11.62 17.28 -14.53
C VAL A 173 -11.15 17.04 -13.10
N ALA A 174 -9.99 17.54 -12.70
CA ALA A 174 -9.51 17.39 -11.33
C ALA A 174 -10.48 18.02 -10.32
N VAL A 175 -11.01 19.21 -10.63
CA VAL A 175 -12.06 19.87 -9.83
C VAL A 175 -13.34 19.04 -9.82
N GLY A 176 -13.80 18.56 -10.98
CA GLY A 176 -14.99 17.71 -11.07
C GLY A 176 -14.85 16.42 -10.26
N VAL A 177 -13.70 15.78 -10.32
CA VAL A 177 -13.36 14.58 -9.54
C VAL A 177 -13.39 14.87 -8.05
N LEU A 178 -12.80 15.99 -7.63
CA LEU A 178 -12.77 16.40 -6.23
C LEU A 178 -14.18 16.70 -5.71
N LEU A 179 -15.01 17.38 -6.51
CA LEU A 179 -16.41 17.68 -6.16
C LEU A 179 -17.24 16.40 -6.05
N VAL A 180 -17.23 15.54 -7.07
CA VAL A 180 -18.01 14.29 -7.05
C VAL A 180 -17.56 13.38 -5.92
N THR A 181 -16.24 13.24 -5.72
CA THR A 181 -15.69 12.45 -4.61
C THR A 181 -16.06 13.06 -3.25
N GLY A 182 -16.04 14.39 -3.12
CA GLY A 182 -16.42 15.09 -1.89
C GLY A 182 -17.89 14.89 -1.55
N MET A 183 -18.77 14.96 -2.55
CA MET A 183 -20.21 14.76 -2.40
C MET A 183 -20.58 13.30 -2.13
N LEU A 184 -20.05 12.35 -2.92
CA LEU A 184 -20.33 10.91 -2.83
C LEU A 184 -19.36 10.16 -1.92
N ARG A 185 -18.70 10.88 -1.01
CA ARG A 185 -17.64 10.31 -0.17
C ARG A 185 -18.16 9.17 0.69
N LYS A 186 -19.32 9.35 1.32
CA LYS A 186 -19.87 8.38 2.28
C LYS A 186 -20.26 7.10 1.55
N GLU A 187 -20.86 7.26 0.39
CA GLU A 187 -21.32 6.24 -0.53
C GLU A 187 -20.15 5.43 -1.08
N PHE A 188 -19.09 6.08 -1.58
CA PHE A 188 -17.88 5.40 -2.05
C PHE A 188 -17.12 4.71 -0.93
N THR A 189 -17.11 5.29 0.27
CA THR A 189 -16.50 4.64 1.45
C THR A 189 -17.25 3.34 1.76
N LEU A 190 -18.58 3.40 1.84
CA LEU A 190 -19.42 2.22 2.12
C LEU A 190 -19.22 1.14 1.05
N LEU A 191 -19.22 1.56 -0.22
CA LEU A 191 -19.00 0.68 -1.38
C LEU A 191 -17.64 -0.03 -1.34
N CYS A 192 -16.59 0.60 -0.80
CA CYS A 192 -15.24 0.01 -0.74
C CYS A 192 -15.05 -0.97 0.42
N PHE A 193 -15.72 -0.75 1.56
CA PHE A 193 -15.54 -1.58 2.75
C PHE A 193 -16.56 -2.71 2.86
N ASP A 194 -17.82 -2.46 2.50
CA ASP A 194 -18.88 -3.47 2.60
C ASP A 194 -20.00 -3.26 1.56
N GLU A 195 -19.85 -3.94 0.42
CA GLU A 195 -20.83 -3.93 -0.68
C GLU A 195 -22.16 -4.59 -0.26
N THR A 196 -22.11 -5.63 0.58
CA THR A 196 -23.29 -6.35 1.08
C THR A 196 -24.12 -5.51 2.02
N PHE A 197 -23.49 -4.83 2.96
CA PHE A 197 -24.13 -3.88 3.87
C PHE A 197 -24.73 -2.72 3.09
N SER A 198 -24.00 -2.14 2.12
CA SER A 198 -24.52 -1.08 1.24
C SER A 198 -25.80 -1.50 0.51
N THR A 199 -25.84 -2.74 0.00
CA THR A 199 -27.01 -3.30 -0.67
C THR A 199 -28.19 -3.48 0.28
N SER A 200 -27.94 -4.00 1.49
CA SER A 200 -28.99 -4.20 2.52
C SER A 200 -29.62 -2.87 2.99
N GLN A 201 -28.84 -1.78 2.97
CA GLN A 201 -29.31 -0.44 3.32
C GLN A 201 -30.07 0.25 2.15
N GLY A 202 -30.18 -0.40 0.99
CA GLY A 202 -30.94 0.10 -0.16
C GLY A 202 -30.16 1.04 -1.08
N TRP A 203 -28.83 1.14 -0.94
CA TRP A 203 -28.03 1.97 -1.84
C TRP A 203 -27.91 1.33 -3.23
N PRO A 204 -27.94 2.12 -4.31
CA PRO A 204 -27.80 1.60 -5.68
C PRO A 204 -26.33 1.32 -6.01
N VAL A 205 -25.79 0.23 -5.46
CA VAL A 205 -24.38 -0.22 -5.59
C VAL A 205 -23.90 -0.20 -7.05
N ILE A 206 -24.68 -0.74 -7.98
CA ILE A 206 -24.32 -0.80 -9.40
C ILE A 206 -24.15 0.60 -9.99
N LYS A 207 -25.03 1.54 -9.65
CA LYS A 207 -24.94 2.93 -10.14
C LYS A 207 -23.72 3.63 -9.56
N LEU A 208 -23.45 3.44 -8.28
CA LEU A 208 -22.26 4.02 -7.62
C LEU A 208 -20.97 3.46 -8.23
N ASP A 209 -20.93 2.15 -8.52
CA ASP A 209 -19.79 1.52 -9.20
C ASP A 209 -19.62 2.08 -10.63
N MET A 210 -20.72 2.24 -11.38
CA MET A 210 -20.66 2.86 -12.71
C MET A 210 -20.15 4.30 -12.67
N VAL A 211 -20.57 5.11 -11.68
CA VAL A 211 -20.06 6.48 -11.51
C VAL A 211 -18.56 6.46 -11.19
N LEU A 212 -18.12 5.61 -10.26
CA LEU A 212 -16.71 5.46 -9.93
C LEU A 212 -15.89 5.05 -11.16
N MET A 213 -16.34 4.04 -11.91
CA MET A 213 -15.66 3.56 -13.12
C MET A 213 -15.65 4.61 -14.24
N ALA A 214 -16.72 5.40 -14.38
CA ALA A 214 -16.75 6.52 -15.32
C ALA A 214 -15.72 7.59 -14.95
N MET A 215 -15.56 7.91 -13.66
CA MET A 215 -14.52 8.82 -13.19
C MET A 215 -13.12 8.29 -13.48
N VAL A 216 -12.88 6.99 -13.25
CA VAL A 216 -11.62 6.33 -13.61
C VAL A 216 -11.37 6.46 -15.11
N ALA A 217 -12.38 6.20 -15.96
CA ALA A 217 -12.28 6.32 -17.41
C ALA A 217 -11.91 7.74 -17.84
N ILE A 218 -12.57 8.75 -17.30
CA ILE A 218 -12.30 10.16 -17.62
C ILE A 218 -10.86 10.53 -17.23
N VAL A 219 -10.41 10.16 -16.03
CA VAL A 219 -9.06 10.47 -15.55
C VAL A 219 -8.00 9.71 -16.35
N THR A 220 -8.22 8.43 -16.65
CA THR A 220 -7.31 7.65 -17.50
C THR A 220 -7.19 8.28 -18.88
N VAL A 221 -8.31 8.62 -19.54
CA VAL A 221 -8.33 9.22 -20.88
C VAL A 221 -7.54 10.53 -20.95
N ILE A 222 -7.66 11.37 -19.93
CA ILE A 222 -6.93 12.64 -19.85
C ILE A 222 -5.46 12.40 -19.48
N ALA A 223 -5.17 11.42 -18.63
CA ALA A 223 -3.80 11.04 -18.30
C ALA A 223 -3.01 10.54 -19.51
N LEU A 224 -3.67 9.86 -20.47
CA LEU A 224 -3.06 9.39 -21.72
C LEU A 224 -2.39 10.51 -22.49
N GLN A 225 -3.01 11.68 -22.55
CA GLN A 225 -2.49 12.82 -23.29
C GLN A 225 -1.19 13.36 -22.66
N SER A 226 -1.15 13.44 -21.33
CA SER A 226 -0.03 14.02 -20.60
C SER A 226 1.11 13.03 -20.45
N VAL A 227 0.85 11.95 -19.72
CA VAL A 227 1.88 11.05 -19.19
C VAL A 227 2.00 9.79 -20.05
N GLY A 228 0.93 9.42 -20.78
CA GLY A 228 0.90 8.23 -21.63
C GLY A 228 0.20 7.03 -20.98
N LEU A 229 -0.05 6.00 -21.79
CA LEU A 229 -0.85 4.82 -21.45
C LEU A 229 -0.38 4.08 -20.20
N VAL A 230 0.85 3.60 -20.22
CA VAL A 230 1.41 2.78 -19.14
C VAL A 230 1.59 3.62 -17.87
N LEU A 231 1.98 4.87 -18.04
CA LEU A 231 2.36 5.77 -16.95
C LEU A 231 1.12 6.34 -16.24
N ALA A 232 -0.01 6.46 -16.93
CA ALA A 232 -1.30 6.83 -16.34
C ALA A 232 -1.74 5.84 -15.25
N VAL A 233 -1.58 4.54 -15.50
CA VAL A 233 -1.92 3.47 -14.55
C VAL A 233 -1.07 3.57 -13.29
N ALA A 234 0.23 3.83 -13.47
CA ALA A 234 1.15 4.03 -12.36
C ALA A 234 0.77 5.25 -11.50
N MET A 235 0.35 6.35 -12.11
CA MET A 235 -0.13 7.54 -11.36
C MET A 235 -1.44 7.31 -10.60
N LEU A 236 -2.31 6.41 -11.07
CA LEU A 236 -3.50 6.02 -10.31
C LEU A 236 -3.14 5.13 -9.11
N ILE A 237 -2.24 4.16 -9.27
CA ILE A 237 -2.04 3.12 -8.25
C ILE A 237 -1.00 3.53 -7.20
N ILE A 238 0.15 4.07 -7.63
CA ILE A 238 1.32 4.23 -6.76
C ILE A 238 1.10 5.27 -5.65
N PRO A 239 0.54 6.47 -5.90
CA PRO A 239 0.28 7.44 -4.83
C PRO A 239 -0.69 6.90 -3.78
N ALA A 240 -1.73 6.18 -4.21
CA ALA A 240 -2.70 5.54 -3.33
C ALA A 240 -2.07 4.44 -2.47
N ALA A 241 -1.22 3.61 -3.09
CA ALA A 241 -0.50 2.55 -2.40
C ALA A 241 0.50 3.12 -1.37
N SER A 242 1.21 4.19 -1.75
CA SER A 242 2.13 4.92 -0.87
C SER A 242 1.40 5.49 0.35
N ALA A 243 0.27 6.16 0.14
CA ALA A 243 -0.51 6.79 1.21
C ALA A 243 -1.04 5.80 2.25
N ARG A 244 -1.35 4.56 1.84
CA ARG A 244 -1.88 3.50 2.72
C ARG A 244 -0.92 3.11 3.85
N TYR A 245 0.39 3.27 3.66
CA TYR A 245 1.40 2.95 4.68
C TYR A 245 1.50 3.98 5.82
N TRP A 246 0.93 5.18 5.65
CA TRP A 246 0.99 6.25 6.64
C TRP A 246 -0.36 6.50 7.32
N ALA A 247 -1.45 6.35 6.57
CA ALA A 247 -2.78 6.74 6.98
C ALA A 247 -3.60 5.56 7.53
N LYS A 248 -4.37 5.83 8.59
CA LYS A 248 -5.34 4.88 9.18
C LYS A 248 -6.79 5.15 8.79
N SER A 249 -7.10 6.37 8.32
CA SER A 249 -8.45 6.77 7.91
C SER A 249 -8.51 6.98 6.40
N ILE A 250 -9.68 6.77 5.79
CA ILE A 250 -9.86 6.98 4.34
C ILE A 250 -9.59 8.42 3.93
N MET A 251 -9.98 9.40 4.75
CA MET A 251 -9.72 10.82 4.49
C MET A 251 -8.23 11.12 4.46
N SER A 252 -7.48 10.54 5.41
CA SER A 252 -6.03 10.66 5.44
C SER A 252 -5.38 10.00 4.22
N ILE A 253 -5.89 8.85 3.74
CA ILE A 253 -5.38 8.20 2.52
C ILE A 253 -5.66 9.07 1.30
N LEU A 254 -6.90 9.57 1.14
CA LEU A 254 -7.28 10.42 0.00
C LEU A 254 -6.42 11.69 -0.08
N PHE A 255 -6.27 12.38 1.05
CA PHE A 255 -5.48 13.60 1.13
C PHE A 255 -4.00 13.35 0.87
N LEU A 256 -3.42 12.32 1.50
CA LEU A 256 -2.01 12.01 1.32
C LEU A 256 -1.70 11.49 -0.09
N SER A 257 -2.59 10.69 -0.68
CA SER A 257 -2.48 10.21 -2.05
C SER A 257 -2.52 11.37 -3.05
N ALA A 258 -3.44 12.33 -2.85
CA ALA A 258 -3.49 13.56 -3.63
C ALA A 258 -2.21 14.39 -3.52
N ILE A 259 -1.66 14.53 -2.31
CA ILE A 259 -0.38 15.23 -2.08
C ILE A 259 0.77 14.52 -2.78
N ILE A 260 0.90 13.19 -2.63
CA ILE A 260 1.99 12.43 -3.26
C ILE A 260 1.89 12.51 -4.79
N GLY A 261 0.69 12.40 -5.35
CA GLY A 261 0.46 12.57 -6.79
C GLY A 261 0.79 13.98 -7.27
N CYS A 262 0.37 15.01 -6.53
CA CYS A 262 0.67 16.41 -6.81
C CYS A 262 2.19 16.70 -6.76
N LEU A 263 2.86 16.26 -5.71
CA LEU A 263 4.31 16.43 -5.53
C LEU A 263 5.10 15.69 -6.59
N SER A 264 4.70 14.47 -6.95
CA SER A 264 5.35 13.69 -8.02
C SER A 264 5.18 14.38 -9.38
N GLY A 265 4.00 14.97 -9.63
CA GLY A 265 3.73 15.76 -10.82
C GLY A 265 4.56 17.04 -10.88
N TRP A 266 4.60 17.80 -9.79
CA TRP A 266 5.38 19.03 -9.68
C TRP A 266 6.87 18.78 -9.84
N LEU A 267 7.43 17.87 -9.04
CA LEU A 267 8.86 17.52 -9.09
C LEU A 267 9.22 16.88 -10.42
N GLY A 268 8.36 16.01 -10.98
CA GLY A 268 8.63 15.33 -12.24
C GLY A 268 8.63 16.27 -13.44
N ALA A 269 7.68 17.20 -13.50
CA ALA A 269 7.66 18.23 -14.53
C ALA A 269 8.85 19.20 -14.40
N THR A 270 9.20 19.60 -13.16
CA THR A 270 10.33 20.49 -12.88
C THR A 270 11.66 19.85 -13.30
N VAL A 271 11.92 18.60 -12.88
CA VAL A 271 13.15 17.87 -13.23
C VAL A 271 13.24 17.66 -14.74
N SER A 272 12.11 17.35 -15.40
CA SER A 272 12.08 17.18 -16.85
C SER A 272 12.31 18.48 -17.62
N ALA A 273 11.94 19.63 -17.06
CA ALA A 273 12.22 20.95 -17.66
C ALA A 273 13.69 21.36 -17.50
N LEU A 274 14.36 20.89 -16.44
CA LEU A 274 15.75 21.19 -16.15
C LEU A 274 16.75 20.36 -16.96
N ILE A 275 16.40 19.12 -17.30
CA ILE A 275 17.29 18.22 -18.03
C ILE A 275 16.83 18.10 -19.49
N PRO A 276 17.63 18.57 -20.47
CA PRO A 276 17.27 18.49 -21.88
C PRO A 276 16.96 17.06 -22.33
N ARG A 277 15.92 16.90 -23.16
CA ARG A 277 15.52 15.63 -23.82
C ARG A 277 15.05 14.50 -22.90
N MET A 278 14.75 14.78 -21.63
CA MET A 278 14.12 13.78 -20.76
C MET A 278 12.59 13.74 -20.96
N PRO A 279 11.96 12.55 -21.01
CA PRO A 279 10.51 12.43 -21.06
C PRO A 279 9.90 12.67 -19.68
N THR A 280 8.96 13.62 -19.60
CA THR A 280 8.25 14.00 -18.37
C THR A 280 7.54 12.83 -17.69
N GLY A 281 6.81 12.02 -18.47
CA GLY A 281 5.97 10.94 -17.95
C GLY A 281 6.74 9.89 -17.13
N PRO A 282 7.80 9.28 -17.68
CA PRO A 282 8.67 8.35 -16.95
C PRO A 282 9.27 8.94 -15.67
N ILE A 283 9.71 10.20 -15.68
CA ILE A 283 10.27 10.86 -14.48
C ILE A 283 9.21 10.94 -13.37
N ILE A 284 7.99 11.35 -13.71
CA ILE A 284 6.89 11.42 -12.73
C ILE A 284 6.65 10.05 -12.09
N VAL A 285 6.66 8.97 -12.87
CA VAL A 285 6.46 7.62 -12.36
C VAL A 285 7.64 7.13 -11.51
N LEU A 286 8.88 7.46 -11.87
CA LEU A 286 10.04 7.15 -11.03
C LEU A 286 9.96 7.87 -9.68
N LEU A 287 9.48 9.12 -9.65
CA LEU A 287 9.24 9.86 -8.41
C LEU A 287 8.10 9.25 -7.58
N CYS A 288 6.99 8.87 -8.22
CA CYS A 288 5.93 8.10 -7.55
C CYS A 288 6.51 6.82 -6.93
N GLY A 289 7.33 6.08 -7.67
CA GLY A 289 7.99 4.86 -7.20
C GLY A 289 8.96 5.12 -6.04
N PHE A 290 9.70 6.22 -6.08
CA PHE A 290 10.54 6.66 -4.97
C PHE A 290 9.71 6.90 -3.70
N TRP A 291 8.62 7.66 -3.80
CA TRP A 291 7.70 7.88 -2.67
C TRP A 291 7.09 6.59 -2.15
N PHE A 292 6.81 5.63 -3.03
CA PHE A 292 6.34 4.30 -2.63
C PHE A 292 7.38 3.53 -1.84
N VAL A 293 8.64 3.48 -2.29
CA VAL A 293 9.72 2.79 -1.56
C VAL A 293 9.92 3.43 -0.18
N VAL A 294 9.93 4.76 -0.11
CA VAL A 294 10.01 5.48 1.17
C VAL A 294 8.84 5.09 2.09
N SER A 295 7.62 5.08 1.55
CA SER A 295 6.41 4.73 2.30
C SER A 295 6.41 3.27 2.75
N PHE A 296 6.87 2.36 1.91
CA PHE A 296 6.96 0.93 2.19
C PHE A 296 7.95 0.60 3.31
N VAL A 297 9.11 1.28 3.31
CA VAL A 297 10.16 1.06 4.30
C VAL A 297 9.82 1.74 5.64
N PHE A 298 9.43 3.01 5.60
CA PHE A 298 9.27 3.85 6.80
C PHE A 298 7.83 4.05 7.27
N GLY A 299 6.85 3.47 6.56
CA GLY A 299 5.43 3.59 6.88
C GLY A 299 5.10 3.24 8.33
N THR A 300 4.37 4.13 9.00
CA THR A 300 3.93 3.93 10.40
C THR A 300 2.89 2.81 10.54
N ASN A 301 2.15 2.52 9.47
CA ASN A 301 1.10 1.53 9.41
C ASN A 301 1.58 0.33 8.56
N ASN A 302 2.21 -0.66 9.21
CA ASN A 302 2.78 -1.87 8.59
C ASN A 302 3.96 -1.64 7.62
N GLY A 303 4.75 -0.57 7.79
CA GLY A 303 6.04 -0.46 7.12
C GLY A 303 7.04 -1.50 7.64
N ILE A 304 8.00 -1.91 6.81
CA ILE A 304 8.96 -2.96 7.16
C ILE A 304 9.74 -2.62 8.43
N VAL A 305 10.28 -1.40 8.52
CA VAL A 305 11.13 -0.99 9.65
C VAL A 305 10.33 -0.95 10.93
N VAL A 306 9.12 -0.38 10.89
CA VAL A 306 8.25 -0.28 12.06
C VAL A 306 7.84 -1.68 12.54
N THR A 307 7.47 -2.57 11.62
CA THR A 307 7.09 -3.96 11.94
C THR A 307 8.26 -4.74 12.53
N GLN A 308 9.47 -4.59 11.97
CA GLN A 308 10.68 -5.22 12.49
C GLN A 308 11.07 -4.68 13.88
N ILE A 309 10.97 -3.36 14.11
CA ILE A 309 11.23 -2.76 15.42
C ILE A 309 10.21 -3.25 16.46
N GLN A 310 8.93 -3.30 16.11
CA GLN A 310 7.88 -3.81 16.99
C GLN A 310 8.10 -5.29 17.31
N ARG A 311 8.43 -6.11 16.30
CA ARG A 311 8.75 -7.54 16.47
C ARG A 311 10.00 -7.74 17.32
N ALA A 312 11.06 -6.96 17.11
CA ALA A 312 12.27 -7.02 17.93
C ALA A 312 11.99 -6.59 19.39
N LYS A 313 11.19 -5.55 19.61
CA LYS A 313 10.76 -5.14 20.95
C LYS A 313 9.89 -6.20 21.63
N LEU A 314 9.01 -6.87 20.88
CA LEU A 314 8.19 -7.98 21.38
C LEU A 314 9.08 -9.17 21.76
N ASN A 315 9.92 -9.65 20.84
CA ASN A 315 10.83 -10.77 21.08
C ASN A 315 11.77 -10.51 22.27
N ARG A 316 12.22 -9.26 22.47
CA ARG A 316 13.02 -8.86 23.64
C ARG A 316 12.23 -8.92 24.94
N ARG A 317 10.94 -8.52 24.94
CA ARG A 317 10.06 -8.61 26.12
C ARG A 317 9.76 -10.08 26.46
N VAL A 318 9.31 -10.84 25.47
CA VAL A 318 9.03 -12.29 25.59
C VAL A 318 10.27 -13.03 26.11
N GLY A 319 11.45 -12.81 25.51
CA GLY A 319 12.69 -13.45 25.96
C GLY A 319 13.07 -13.09 27.40
N MET A 320 12.78 -11.87 27.87
CA MET A 320 13.00 -11.47 29.26
C MET A 320 12.03 -12.17 30.21
N GLN A 321 10.75 -12.25 29.84
CA GLN A 321 9.73 -12.91 30.65
C GLN A 321 10.00 -14.42 30.74
N HIS A 322 10.40 -15.04 29.62
CA HIS A 322 10.75 -16.46 29.59
C HIS A 322 11.96 -16.79 30.47
N ILE A 323 13.04 -15.98 30.45
CA ILE A 323 14.22 -16.26 31.30
C ILE A 323 13.86 -16.11 32.78
N LEU A 324 13.06 -15.09 33.15
CA LEU A 324 12.62 -14.89 34.53
C LEU A 324 11.73 -16.05 35.01
N ARG A 325 10.81 -16.51 34.15
CA ARG A 325 9.97 -17.67 34.43
C ARG A 325 10.79 -18.95 34.62
N ALA A 326 11.70 -19.24 33.71
CA ALA A 326 12.56 -20.42 33.81
C ALA A 326 13.41 -20.39 35.10
N MET A 327 13.91 -19.22 35.51
CA MET A 327 14.63 -19.07 36.77
C MET A 327 13.72 -19.31 37.99
N TRP A 328 12.48 -18.83 37.96
CA TRP A 328 11.52 -19.10 39.04
C TRP A 328 11.19 -20.60 39.15
N GLU A 329 10.95 -21.27 38.02
CA GLU A 329 10.68 -22.72 37.98
C GLU A 329 11.86 -23.54 38.58
N VAL A 330 13.11 -23.21 38.22
CA VAL A 330 14.30 -23.82 38.86
C VAL A 330 14.34 -23.54 40.37
N SER A 331 13.95 -22.33 40.78
CA SER A 331 14.00 -21.93 42.19
C SER A 331 12.99 -22.71 43.03
N GLU A 332 11.81 -22.99 42.47
CA GLU A 332 10.79 -23.84 43.09
C GLU A 332 11.26 -25.29 43.20
N GLU A 333 11.95 -25.85 42.19
CA GLU A 333 12.46 -27.23 42.23
C GLU A 333 13.63 -27.40 43.22
N ASN A 334 14.59 -26.47 43.23
CA ASN A 334 15.84 -26.60 43.99
C ASN A 334 15.84 -25.88 45.35
N ALA A 335 14.73 -25.21 45.72
CA ALA A 335 14.59 -24.39 46.93
C ALA A 335 15.75 -23.38 47.15
N SER A 336 16.40 -22.95 46.05
CA SER A 336 17.57 -22.08 46.04
C SER A 336 17.33 -20.87 45.14
N SER A 337 17.84 -19.71 45.54
CA SER A 337 17.80 -18.47 44.76
C SER A 337 18.98 -18.32 43.80
N THR A 338 19.86 -19.32 43.76
CA THR A 338 21.08 -19.35 42.92
C THR A 338 20.91 -20.33 41.77
N PHE A 339 21.35 -19.94 40.58
CA PHE A 339 21.11 -20.64 39.31
C PHE A 339 22.37 -20.85 38.51
N ARG A 340 22.53 -22.06 37.96
CA ARG A 340 23.55 -22.36 36.95
C ARG A 340 22.96 -22.25 35.55
N VAL A 341 23.78 -21.77 34.61
CA VAL A 341 23.37 -21.64 33.19
C VAL A 341 22.95 -22.99 32.61
N ASP A 342 23.59 -24.07 33.04
CA ASP A 342 23.31 -25.42 32.53
C ASP A 342 21.95 -25.98 33.02
N GLU A 343 21.43 -25.52 34.17
CA GLU A 343 20.09 -25.88 34.68
C GLU A 343 18.99 -25.23 33.82
N ILE A 344 19.16 -23.95 33.49
CA ILE A 344 18.22 -23.19 32.65
C ILE A 344 18.15 -23.78 31.23
N ILE A 345 19.28 -24.23 30.68
CA ILE A 345 19.33 -24.84 29.33
C ILE A 345 18.65 -26.21 29.29
N ARG A 346 18.62 -26.95 30.40
CA ARG A 346 17.95 -28.26 30.47
C ARG A 346 16.43 -28.14 30.44
N LEU A 347 15.87 -27.10 31.05
CA LEU A 347 14.43 -26.88 31.13
C LEU A 347 13.82 -26.34 29.83
N ARG A 348 14.54 -25.46 29.14
CA ARG A 348 14.10 -24.90 27.86
C ARG A 348 15.22 -25.12 26.85
N SER A 349 14.95 -25.82 25.76
CA SER A 349 15.89 -26.16 24.68
C SER A 349 16.39 -24.92 23.89
N TRP A 350 17.07 -24.01 24.59
CA TRP A 350 17.61 -22.75 24.10
C TRP A 350 19.11 -22.87 23.83
N LYS A 351 19.60 -22.07 22.89
CA LYS A 351 21.03 -21.97 22.61
C LYS A 351 21.74 -21.24 23.76
N LYS A 352 22.87 -21.79 24.24
CA LYS A 352 23.69 -21.20 25.34
C LYS A 352 23.99 -19.71 25.15
N LEU A 353 24.30 -19.30 23.91
CA LEU A 353 24.57 -17.89 23.58
C LEU A 353 23.36 -16.97 23.79
N ALA A 354 22.14 -17.45 23.51
CA ALA A 354 20.92 -16.68 23.69
C ALA A 354 20.61 -16.48 25.18
N VAL A 355 20.81 -17.52 26.00
CA VAL A 355 20.62 -17.47 27.46
C VAL A 355 21.58 -16.48 28.10
N LEU A 356 22.87 -16.53 27.74
CA LEU A 356 23.87 -15.59 28.25
C LEU A 356 23.55 -14.13 27.88
N GLN A 357 23.07 -13.89 26.65
CA GLN A 357 22.63 -12.56 26.23
C GLN A 357 21.38 -12.07 26.99
N LEU A 358 20.46 -12.97 27.35
CA LEU A 358 19.28 -12.64 28.13
C LEU A 358 19.65 -12.34 29.59
N LEU A 359 20.52 -13.15 30.21
CA LEU A 359 21.02 -12.94 31.56
C LEU A 359 21.78 -11.60 31.68
N ALA A 360 22.69 -11.30 30.74
CA ALA A 360 23.38 -10.01 30.72
C ALA A 360 22.42 -8.81 30.58
N ARG A 361 21.30 -8.97 29.87
CA ARG A 361 20.26 -7.94 29.78
C ARG A 361 19.44 -7.84 31.07
N ALA A 362 19.17 -8.96 31.73
CA ALA A 362 18.43 -9.01 32.98
C ALA A 362 19.25 -8.37 34.12
N GLU A 363 20.56 -8.59 34.11
CA GLU A 363 21.53 -7.92 34.99
C GLU A 363 21.53 -6.40 34.78
N LYS A 364 21.59 -5.94 33.53
CA LYS A 364 21.48 -4.51 33.21
C LYS A 364 20.16 -3.87 33.68
N ARG A 365 19.10 -4.66 33.89
CA ARG A 365 17.80 -4.22 34.42
C ARG A 365 17.65 -4.43 35.94
N ASN A 366 18.70 -4.87 36.63
CA ASN A 366 18.70 -5.20 38.06
C ASN A 366 17.71 -6.32 38.44
N TYR A 367 17.38 -7.23 37.53
CA TYR A 367 16.56 -8.40 37.85
C TYR A 367 17.39 -9.59 38.35
N VAL A 368 18.65 -9.67 37.95
CA VAL A 368 19.56 -10.76 38.31
C VAL A 368 20.95 -10.18 38.60
N THR A 369 21.70 -10.78 39.50
CA THR A 369 23.08 -10.41 39.82
C THR A 369 23.98 -11.62 39.63
N ARG A 370 25.16 -11.40 39.04
CA ARG A 370 26.18 -12.45 38.92
C ARG A 370 26.98 -12.58 40.22
N LEU A 371 27.08 -13.79 40.75
CA LEU A 371 27.87 -14.13 41.93
C LEU A 371 29.35 -14.34 41.57
N PRO A 372 30.29 -14.19 42.53
CA PRO A 372 31.73 -14.36 42.30
C PRO A 372 32.13 -15.77 41.83
N ASN A 373 31.34 -16.78 42.18
CA ASN A 373 31.52 -18.18 41.78
C ASN A 373 31.07 -18.46 40.33
N GLY A 374 30.51 -17.47 39.63
CA GLY A 374 30.02 -17.59 38.25
C GLY A 374 28.55 -17.95 38.13
N ASP A 375 27.86 -18.21 39.25
CA ASP A 375 26.42 -18.46 39.29
C ASP A 375 25.62 -17.16 39.21
N TRP A 376 24.31 -17.28 38.96
CA TRP A 376 23.39 -16.14 38.88
C TRP A 376 22.41 -16.19 40.04
N MET A 377 22.06 -15.04 40.63
CA MET A 377 21.06 -14.94 41.70
C MET A 377 20.01 -13.91 41.33
N MET A 378 18.73 -14.23 41.53
CA MET A 378 17.66 -13.26 41.31
C MET A 378 17.68 -12.17 42.39
N THR A 379 17.49 -10.92 41.98
CA THR A 379 17.30 -9.81 42.92
C THR A 379 15.86 -9.81 43.45
N THR A 380 15.59 -9.03 44.49
CA THR A 380 14.23 -8.81 45.00
C THR A 380 13.29 -8.26 43.92
N GLY A 381 13.79 -7.38 43.04
CA GLY A 381 12.99 -6.86 41.92
C GLY A 381 12.73 -7.92 40.84
N GLY A 382 13.71 -8.79 40.58
CA GLY A 382 13.56 -9.90 39.65
C GLY A 382 12.59 -10.97 40.14
N SER A 383 12.59 -11.29 41.44
CA SER A 383 11.68 -12.27 42.03
C SER A 383 10.22 -11.84 41.99
N ILE A 384 9.93 -10.56 42.24
CA ILE A 384 8.58 -10.01 42.11
C ILE A 384 8.08 -10.12 40.66
N GLU A 385 8.88 -9.69 39.68
CA GLU A 385 8.47 -9.77 38.27
C GLU A 385 8.38 -11.22 37.76
N ALA A 386 9.29 -12.10 38.18
CA ALA A 386 9.23 -13.51 37.80
C ALA A 386 7.98 -14.20 38.36
N ARG A 387 7.66 -13.98 39.64
CA ARG A 387 6.42 -14.49 40.26
C ARG A 387 5.19 -14.00 39.51
N ARG A 388 5.16 -12.71 39.13
CA ARG A 388 4.07 -12.14 38.34
C ARG A 388 3.93 -12.81 36.97
N VAL A 389 5.03 -13.02 36.26
CA VAL A 389 5.02 -13.70 34.94
C VAL A 389 4.53 -15.15 35.08
N VAL A 390 5.07 -15.90 36.04
CA VAL A 390 4.68 -17.30 36.30
C VAL A 390 3.21 -17.40 36.68
N ARG A 391 2.73 -16.50 37.54
CA ARG A 391 1.33 -16.45 37.95
C ARG A 391 0.42 -16.19 36.75
N ASN A 392 0.75 -15.23 35.90
CA ASN A 392 -0.01 -14.94 34.67
C ASN A 392 -0.02 -16.16 33.73
N HIS A 393 1.10 -16.88 33.61
CA HIS A 393 1.17 -18.12 32.84
C HIS A 393 0.16 -19.15 33.36
N ARG A 394 0.27 -19.49 34.65
CA ARG A 394 -0.56 -20.54 35.29
C ARG A 394 -2.05 -20.20 35.23
N LEU A 395 -2.42 -18.93 35.40
CA LEU A 395 -3.81 -18.47 35.25
C LEU A 395 -4.34 -18.75 33.85
N TRP A 396 -3.53 -18.47 32.83
CA TRP A 396 -3.91 -18.68 31.43
C TRP A 396 -3.92 -20.15 31.04
N GLU A 397 -2.94 -20.92 31.50
CA GLU A 397 -2.90 -22.37 31.39
C GLU A 397 -4.17 -23.00 31.97
N THR A 398 -4.55 -22.60 33.19
CA THR A 398 -5.78 -23.05 33.85
C THR A 398 -7.02 -22.69 33.02
N TYR A 399 -7.08 -21.47 32.48
CA TYR A 399 -8.18 -21.06 31.60
C TYR A 399 -8.28 -21.92 30.34
N LEU A 400 -7.16 -22.16 29.65
CA LEU A 400 -7.15 -22.96 28.42
C LEU A 400 -7.56 -24.42 28.67
N ILE A 401 -7.16 -25.00 29.81
CA ILE A 401 -7.55 -26.35 30.21
C ILE A 401 -9.07 -26.43 30.48
N HIS A 402 -9.63 -25.46 31.20
CA HIS A 402 -10.99 -25.57 31.73
C HIS A 402 -12.07 -24.95 30.85
N PHE A 403 -11.74 -23.94 30.04
CA PHE A 403 -12.73 -23.18 29.27
C PHE A 403 -12.52 -23.26 27.76
N ALA A 404 -11.34 -23.66 27.29
CA ALA A 404 -11.04 -23.77 25.86
C ALA A 404 -10.91 -25.23 25.36
N ASP A 405 -11.19 -26.22 26.21
CA ASP A 405 -11.09 -27.67 25.93
C ASP A 405 -9.75 -28.09 25.29
N ILE A 406 -8.66 -27.39 25.62
CA ILE A 406 -7.33 -27.75 25.14
C ILE A 406 -6.76 -28.82 26.06
N ALA A 407 -6.37 -29.96 25.48
CA ALA A 407 -5.75 -31.06 26.22
C ALA A 407 -4.49 -30.57 26.97
N PRO A 408 -4.29 -30.91 28.26
CA PRO A 408 -3.19 -30.40 29.09
C PRO A 408 -1.80 -30.52 28.46
N SER A 409 -1.56 -31.55 27.65
CA SER A 409 -0.30 -31.79 26.92
C SER A 409 -0.01 -30.80 25.78
N HIS A 410 -0.95 -29.95 25.40
CA HIS A 410 -0.82 -28.96 24.33
C HIS A 410 -0.96 -27.50 24.79
N VAL A 411 -1.29 -27.28 26.07
CA VAL A 411 -1.60 -25.95 26.60
C VAL A 411 -0.35 -25.07 26.71
N ASP A 412 0.82 -25.63 27.03
CA ASP A 412 2.06 -24.86 27.20
C ASP A 412 2.44 -24.02 25.98
N ARG A 413 2.27 -24.55 24.75
CA ARG A 413 2.62 -23.82 23.51
C ARG A 413 1.66 -22.67 23.22
N ASP A 414 0.38 -22.90 23.45
CA ASP A 414 -0.66 -21.90 23.19
C ASP A 414 -0.67 -20.83 24.29
N ALA A 415 -0.32 -21.21 25.53
CA ALA A 415 -0.16 -20.30 26.64
C ALA A 415 1.07 -19.39 26.51
N ASP A 416 2.23 -19.93 26.14
CA ASP A 416 3.47 -19.17 25.89
C ASP A 416 3.28 -18.06 24.84
N THR A 417 2.34 -18.24 23.90
CA THR A 417 2.11 -17.29 22.80
C THR A 417 1.30 -16.06 23.23
N ILE A 418 0.40 -16.20 24.20
CA ILE A 418 -0.61 -15.18 24.53
C ILE A 418 -0.36 -14.54 25.90
N GLU A 419 0.31 -15.24 26.83
CA GLU A 419 0.54 -14.78 28.20
C GLU A 419 1.18 -13.38 28.32
N HIS A 420 2.03 -13.02 27.35
CA HIS A 420 2.76 -11.75 27.32
C HIS A 420 1.91 -10.55 26.86
N VAL A 421 0.68 -10.81 26.43
CA VAL A 421 -0.28 -9.81 25.90
C VAL A 421 -1.46 -9.59 26.86
N LEU A 422 -1.57 -10.39 27.93
CA LEU A 422 -2.64 -10.27 28.92
C LEU A 422 -2.55 -8.93 29.68
N GLY A 423 -3.53 -8.05 29.46
CA GLY A 423 -3.69 -6.79 30.19
C GLY A 423 -4.24 -7.01 31.59
N LYS A 424 -4.08 -6.02 32.49
CA LYS A 424 -4.56 -6.10 33.89
C LYS A 424 -6.04 -6.45 33.98
N ASP A 425 -6.89 -5.78 33.19
CA ASP A 425 -8.33 -6.02 33.15
C ASP A 425 -8.71 -7.45 32.72
N LEU A 426 -7.89 -8.05 31.85
CA LEU A 426 -8.13 -9.41 31.36
C LEU A 426 -7.72 -10.44 32.43
N VAL A 427 -6.63 -10.16 33.15
CA VAL A 427 -6.18 -10.97 34.31
C VAL A 427 -7.22 -10.91 35.43
N GLU A 428 -7.77 -9.74 35.76
CA GLU A 428 -8.84 -9.62 36.76
C GLU A 428 -10.11 -10.39 36.38
N ARG A 429 -10.50 -10.37 35.10
CA ARG A 429 -11.62 -11.19 34.60
C ARG A 429 -11.33 -12.69 34.71
N LEU A 430 -10.12 -13.12 34.36
CA LEU A 430 -9.71 -14.52 34.47
C LEU A 430 -9.75 -14.98 35.93
N GLU A 431 -9.25 -14.16 36.85
CA GLU A 431 -9.31 -14.43 38.29
C GLU A 431 -10.76 -14.56 38.78
N HIS A 432 -11.66 -13.66 38.38
CA HIS A 432 -13.08 -13.75 38.76
C HIS A 432 -13.76 -15.02 38.20
N LEU A 433 -13.38 -15.46 36.99
CA LEU A 433 -13.90 -16.70 36.38
C LEU A 433 -13.36 -17.96 37.07
N LEU A 434 -12.13 -17.91 37.59
CA LEU A 434 -11.48 -19.01 38.28
C LEU A 434 -11.95 -19.12 39.75
N ASP A 435 -12.15 -18.00 40.46
CA ASP A 435 -12.68 -17.97 41.84
C ASP A 435 -14.12 -18.49 41.95
N SER A 436 -14.92 -18.39 40.88
CA SER A 436 -16.29 -18.91 40.85
C SER A 436 -16.38 -20.43 40.68
N SER A 437 -15.27 -21.10 40.36
CA SER A 437 -15.22 -22.51 39.97
C SER A 437 -14.45 -23.28 41.05
N TYR A 438 -15.17 -23.80 42.05
CA TYR A 438 -14.59 -24.62 43.12
C TYR A 438 -13.94 -25.88 42.52
N ASP A 439 -12.66 -26.07 42.83
CA ASP A 439 -11.81 -27.25 42.54
C ASP A 439 -11.07 -27.27 41.19
N LEU A 440 -10.23 -26.26 40.96
CA LEU A 440 -9.31 -26.19 39.83
C LEU A 440 -7.99 -26.92 40.15
N GLN A 441 -7.84 -28.17 39.72
CA GLN A 441 -6.55 -28.87 39.71
C GLN A 441 -5.66 -28.32 38.59
N SER A 442 -4.86 -27.29 38.89
CA SER A 442 -3.75 -26.88 38.03
C SER A 442 -2.55 -27.81 38.26
N PRO A 443 -1.77 -28.19 37.21
CA PRO A 443 -0.52 -28.94 37.37
C PRO A 443 0.48 -28.24 38.31
N HIS A 444 0.38 -26.90 38.41
CA HIS A 444 1.18 -26.08 39.31
C HIS A 444 0.31 -25.06 40.07
N PRO A 445 0.52 -24.85 41.39
CA PRO A 445 -0.29 -23.92 42.18
C PRO A 445 -0.13 -22.49 41.69
N VAL A 446 -1.25 -21.77 41.50
CA VAL A 446 -1.25 -20.34 41.19
C VAL A 446 -0.83 -19.59 42.47
N GLY A 447 0.41 -19.11 42.52
CA GLY A 447 0.95 -18.46 43.72
C GLY A 447 0.16 -17.22 44.18
N GLU A 448 0.38 -16.81 45.43
CA GLU A 448 -0.30 -15.68 46.07
C GLU A 448 -0.11 -14.35 45.31
N ARG A 449 -1.08 -13.43 45.44
CA ARG A 449 -1.00 -12.06 44.88
C ARG A 449 0.22 -11.33 45.45
N ALA A 450 1.00 -10.72 44.56
CA ALA A 450 2.20 -9.95 44.90
C ALA A 450 1.88 -8.55 45.40
#